data_AF-A0A4V3SDG3-F1
#
_entry.id   AF-A0A4V3SDG3-F1
#
_cell.length_a   1.000
_cell.length_b   1.000
_cell.length_c   1.000
_cell.angle_alpha   90.00
_cell.angle_beta   90.00
_cell.angle_gamma   90.00
#
_symmetry.space_group_name_H-M   'P 1'
#
loop_
_entity.id
_entity.type
_entity.pdbx_description
1 polymer ?
#
loop_
_entity_poly.entity_id
_entity_poly.type
_entity_poly.pdbx_seq_one_letter_code
_entity_poly.pdbx_strand_id
1 'polypeptide(L)'
;MDTHRKILHEQFTSYVGKTSLAEVIALCTMPVLLCSIRHILASLLGLKLHNLVANILWDSLCVIFPMILLLTTANLYVLVAWISASALLLIWKLFLGRFKETVPVTFEHVIGMADMKSVLMLLTGLMLLNIDLPVCPRRFAKTHLYGFSLMDTGTGWAIMLSGFSSYHYVLLPSGVSSNFRRLTRGVLPALVIGSIRVCLISVLNYQQPPEEYGTHWNFFFTFAFTRLLSCMVLSSHVFTHPHSLTRRLFILLAIIVFSFLLSSHINQKIGVILTQDEHWPSTEARSRSLLLANAEGLLSLPGYTAIYFCGMLYMILVRLLFDSSTKKAVSLLAYAIFSLFLIIFSYAYLNCLGLHLISRRFANPGYIAFILVVSIVGTCYSSLIRYICGRANASPPSILMLCTSSFGMVYFLLSNVATGIVNLLVDTLGFLPPGATVDPNTGVYPVGSYSTVVQLLLLMMYTVLCVTVVFVFNTKSLRSP
;
A
#
# COMPACT_ATOMS: atom_id res chain seq x y z
N MET A 1 -15.54 10.55 -24.04
CA MET A 1 -16.35 10.57 -22.81
C MET A 1 -17.10 11.88 -22.75
N ASP A 2 -18.43 11.84 -22.83
CA ASP A 2 -19.29 13.03 -22.80
C ASP A 2 -19.13 13.80 -21.49
N THR A 3 -19.11 15.14 -21.57
CA THR A 3 -18.93 16.05 -20.43
C THR A 3 -19.95 15.79 -19.32
N HIS A 4 -21.17 15.38 -19.67
CA HIS A 4 -22.21 15.01 -18.71
C HIS A 4 -21.85 13.77 -17.87
N ARG A 5 -21.29 12.74 -18.51
CA ARG A 5 -20.84 11.51 -17.82
C ARG A 5 -19.69 11.79 -16.85
N LYS A 6 -18.85 12.78 -17.16
CA LYS A 6 -17.76 13.23 -16.27
C LYS A 6 -18.29 13.86 -14.99
N ILE A 7 -19.23 14.79 -15.10
CA ILE A 7 -19.85 15.47 -13.95
C ILE A 7 -20.55 14.45 -13.03
N LEU A 8 -21.26 13.48 -13.61
CA LEU A 8 -21.90 12.41 -12.85
C LEU A 8 -20.87 11.53 -12.12
N HIS A 9 -19.74 11.24 -12.76
CA HIS A 9 -18.66 10.48 -12.13
C HIS A 9 -18.01 11.26 -10.99
N GLU A 10 -17.76 12.56 -11.15
CA GLU A 10 -17.21 13.41 -10.09
C GLU A 10 -18.16 13.48 -8.88
N GLN A 11 -19.46 13.69 -9.11
CA GLN A 11 -20.48 13.64 -8.07
C GLN A 11 -20.55 12.27 -7.38
N PHE A 12 -20.40 11.19 -8.15
CA PHE A 12 -20.35 9.84 -7.60
C PHE A 12 -19.15 9.62 -6.66
N THR A 13 -18.01 10.25 -6.97
CA THR A 13 -16.76 10.12 -6.21
C THR A 13 -16.58 11.12 -5.08
N SER A 14 -17.37 12.19 -5.01
CA SER A 14 -17.14 13.31 -4.09
C SER A 14 -17.48 12.99 -2.62
N TYR A 15 -18.38 12.03 -2.37
CA TYR A 15 -18.73 11.65 -1.01
C TYR A 15 -17.68 10.69 -0.44
N VAL A 16 -17.09 11.03 0.70
CA VAL A 16 -16.20 10.14 1.45
C VAL A 16 -16.78 9.90 2.83
N GLY A 17 -17.20 8.66 3.10
CA GLY A 17 -17.73 8.26 4.39
C GLY A 17 -16.65 8.18 5.48
N LYS A 18 -17.05 7.97 6.74
CA LYS A 18 -16.11 7.81 7.86
C LYS A 18 -15.59 6.38 7.93
N THR A 19 -14.27 6.23 7.99
CA THR A 19 -13.61 4.92 8.15
C THR A 19 -12.89 4.86 9.49
N SER A 20 -12.92 3.70 10.16
CA SER A 20 -12.17 3.52 11.40
C SER A 20 -10.74 3.06 11.14
N LEU A 21 -9.80 3.45 12.00
CA LEU A 21 -8.41 3.00 11.89
C LEU A 21 -8.30 1.47 12.03
N ALA A 22 -9.09 0.88 12.94
CA ALA A 22 -9.13 -0.56 13.15
C ALA A 22 -9.58 -1.32 11.89
N GLU A 23 -10.58 -0.79 11.18
CA GLU A 23 -11.06 -1.37 9.92
C GLU A 23 -9.99 -1.32 8.82
N VAL A 24 -9.31 -0.17 8.66
CA VAL A 24 -8.21 -0.03 7.69
C VAL A 24 -7.08 -1.01 8.01
N ILE A 25 -6.68 -1.13 9.29
CA ILE A 25 -5.65 -2.08 9.72
C ILE A 25 -6.08 -3.53 9.46
N ALA A 26 -7.34 -3.87 9.74
CA ALA A 26 -7.88 -5.20 9.46
C ALA A 26 -7.80 -5.53 7.97
N LEU A 27 -8.23 -4.62 7.08
CA LEU A 27 -8.12 -4.80 5.63
C LEU A 27 -6.66 -4.91 5.15
N CYS A 28 -5.75 -4.13 5.73
CA CYS A 28 -4.32 -4.17 5.43
C CYS A 28 -3.61 -5.43 5.96
N THR A 29 -4.23 -6.24 6.82
CA THR A 29 -3.64 -7.47 7.36
C THR A 29 -4.35 -8.74 6.89
N MET A 30 -5.60 -8.60 6.45
CA MET A 30 -6.46 -9.66 5.94
C MET A 30 -5.82 -10.56 4.89
N PRO A 31 -5.16 -10.04 3.82
CA PRO A 31 -4.65 -10.92 2.78
C PRO A 31 -3.57 -11.88 3.29
N VAL A 32 -2.78 -11.49 4.29
CA VAL A 32 -1.77 -12.39 4.90
C VAL A 32 -2.47 -13.55 5.61
N LEU A 33 -3.51 -13.24 6.38
CA LEU A 33 -4.31 -14.24 7.10
C LEU A 33 -4.99 -15.21 6.13
N LEU A 34 -5.65 -14.69 5.09
CA LEU A 34 -6.33 -15.48 4.07
C LEU A 34 -5.34 -16.36 3.28
N CYS A 35 -4.16 -15.83 2.95
CA CYS A 35 -3.08 -16.62 2.34
C CYS A 35 -2.65 -17.77 3.24
N SER A 36 -2.50 -17.57 4.55
CA SER A 36 -2.14 -18.67 5.45
C SER A 36 -3.25 -19.71 5.58
N ILE A 37 -4.52 -19.27 5.65
CA ILE A 37 -5.68 -20.18 5.61
C ILE A 37 -5.69 -20.97 4.30
N ARG A 38 -5.43 -20.34 3.15
CA ARG A 38 -5.29 -21.01 1.84
C ARG A 38 -4.29 -22.15 1.90
N HIS A 39 -3.09 -21.92 2.42
CA HIS A 39 -2.04 -22.96 2.48
C HIS A 39 -2.43 -24.09 3.42
N ILE A 40 -3.02 -23.77 4.58
CA ILE A 40 -3.51 -24.78 5.53
C ILE A 40 -4.59 -25.64 4.88
N LEU A 41 -5.61 -25.03 4.25
CA LEU A 41 -6.67 -25.76 3.56
C LEU A 41 -6.12 -26.62 2.41
N ALA A 42 -5.18 -26.11 1.62
CA ALA A 42 -4.53 -26.89 0.58
C ALA A 42 -3.79 -28.11 1.15
N SER A 43 -3.09 -27.96 2.28
CA SER A 43 -2.40 -29.06 2.95
C SER A 43 -3.36 -30.09 3.54
N LEU A 44 -4.47 -29.65 4.15
CA LEU A 44 -5.50 -30.52 4.73
C LEU A 44 -6.23 -31.34 3.66
N LEU A 45 -6.47 -30.73 2.48
CA LEU A 45 -7.12 -31.37 1.35
C LEU A 45 -6.14 -32.17 0.45
N GLY A 46 -4.84 -32.19 0.77
CA GLY A 46 -3.82 -32.87 -0.04
C GLY A 46 -3.63 -32.28 -1.44
N LEU A 47 -4.02 -31.02 -1.66
CA LEU A 47 -3.95 -30.35 -2.96
C LEU A 47 -2.50 -29.93 -3.26
N LYS A 48 -1.88 -30.60 -4.24
CA LYS A 48 -0.50 -30.29 -4.64
C LYS A 48 -0.34 -28.98 -5.45
N LEU A 49 -1.44 -28.42 -5.98
CA LEU A 49 -1.54 -27.14 -6.71
C LEU A 49 -0.39 -26.84 -7.70
N HIS A 50 0.14 -27.86 -8.38
CA HIS A 50 1.18 -27.72 -9.40
C HIS A 50 0.66 -27.08 -10.70
N ASN A 51 -0.60 -27.34 -11.04
CA ASN A 51 -1.24 -26.76 -12.21
C ASN A 51 -1.52 -25.27 -11.96
N LEU A 52 -1.07 -24.41 -12.88
CA LEU A 52 -1.32 -22.97 -12.90
C LEU A 52 -2.81 -22.64 -12.66
N VAL A 53 -3.69 -23.28 -13.43
CA VAL A 53 -5.13 -22.99 -13.38
C VAL A 53 -5.70 -23.36 -12.01
N ALA A 54 -5.35 -24.53 -11.49
CA ALA A 54 -5.80 -24.96 -10.17
C ALA A 54 -5.30 -24.04 -9.05
N ASN A 55 -4.05 -23.57 -9.15
CA ASN A 55 -3.46 -22.68 -8.15
C ASN A 55 -4.11 -21.28 -8.17
N ILE A 56 -4.34 -20.71 -9.36
CA ILE A 56 -5.05 -19.43 -9.52
C ILE A 56 -6.50 -19.54 -9.06
N LEU A 57 -7.21 -20.63 -9.41
CA LEU A 57 -8.58 -20.85 -8.94
C LEU A 57 -8.62 -20.97 -7.41
N TRP A 58 -7.63 -21.61 -6.80
CA TRP A 58 -7.52 -21.71 -5.34
C TRP A 58 -7.16 -20.38 -4.67
N ASP A 59 -6.24 -19.59 -5.25
CA ASP A 59 -5.97 -18.20 -4.84
C ASP A 59 -7.25 -17.35 -4.95
N SER A 60 -8.02 -17.56 -6.01
CA SER A 60 -9.26 -16.83 -6.25
C SER A 60 -10.30 -17.14 -5.19
N LEU A 61 -10.49 -18.42 -4.87
CA LEU A 61 -11.46 -18.88 -3.87
C LEU A 61 -11.09 -18.46 -2.45
N CYS A 62 -9.83 -18.61 -2.05
CA CYS A 62 -9.42 -18.41 -0.66
C CYS A 62 -8.98 -16.99 -0.33
N VAL A 63 -8.54 -16.20 -1.31
CA VAL A 63 -7.96 -14.86 -1.07
C VAL A 63 -8.73 -13.78 -1.83
N ILE A 64 -8.82 -13.87 -3.16
CA ILE A 64 -9.41 -12.78 -3.97
C ILE A 64 -10.90 -12.61 -3.66
N PHE A 65 -11.67 -13.69 -3.68
CA PHE A 65 -13.12 -13.63 -3.48
C PHE A 65 -13.51 -13.12 -2.08
N PRO A 66 -12.94 -13.62 -0.97
CA PRO A 66 -13.20 -13.04 0.36
C PRO A 66 -12.80 -11.57 0.45
N MET A 67 -11.66 -11.18 -0.15
CA MET A 67 -11.26 -9.77 -0.18
C MET A 67 -12.24 -8.89 -0.95
N ILE A 68 -12.72 -9.35 -2.12
CA ILE A 68 -13.75 -8.63 -2.88
C ILE A 68 -15.00 -8.45 -2.03
N LEU A 69 -15.48 -9.51 -1.36
CA LEU A 69 -16.65 -9.41 -0.48
C LEU A 69 -16.44 -8.37 0.63
N LEU A 70 -15.32 -8.43 1.34
CA LEU A 70 -15.00 -7.49 2.43
C LEU A 70 -14.86 -6.04 1.94
N LEU A 71 -14.42 -5.82 0.70
CA LEU A 71 -14.32 -4.50 0.09
C LEU A 71 -15.62 -4.02 -0.58
N THR A 72 -16.68 -4.83 -0.53
CA THR A 72 -17.97 -4.56 -1.20
C THR A 72 -19.16 -4.90 -0.28
N THR A 73 -19.82 -6.04 -0.47
CA THR A 73 -21.08 -6.39 0.20
C THR A 73 -20.92 -6.73 1.68
N ALA A 74 -19.77 -7.26 2.09
CA ALA A 74 -19.46 -7.64 3.46
C ALA A 74 -18.66 -6.56 4.21
N ASN A 75 -18.66 -5.31 3.73
CA ASN A 75 -17.89 -4.21 4.32
C ASN A 75 -18.20 -3.95 5.81
N LEU A 76 -19.43 -4.19 6.26
CA LEU A 76 -19.82 -4.02 7.67
C LEU A 76 -19.24 -5.11 8.57
N TYR A 77 -18.83 -6.24 7.99
CA TYR A 77 -18.34 -7.40 8.72
C TYR A 77 -16.81 -7.50 8.71
N VAL A 78 -16.08 -6.49 8.25
CA VAL A 78 -14.60 -6.51 8.16
C VAL A 78 -13.95 -6.91 9.48
N LEU A 79 -14.31 -6.28 10.59
CA LEU A 79 -13.72 -6.58 11.90
C LEU A 79 -14.14 -7.96 12.41
N VAL A 80 -15.41 -8.34 12.22
CA VAL A 80 -15.92 -9.66 12.64
C VAL A 80 -15.25 -10.77 11.85
N ALA A 81 -15.10 -10.61 10.54
CA ALA A 81 -14.37 -11.52 9.67
C ALA A 81 -12.91 -11.63 10.10
N TRP A 82 -12.28 -10.52 10.51
CA TRP A 82 -10.89 -10.51 10.97
C TRP A 82 -10.69 -11.27 12.26
N ILE A 83 -11.55 -11.02 13.25
CA ILE A 83 -11.49 -11.68 14.54
C ILE A 83 -11.78 -13.17 14.37
N SER A 84 -12.85 -13.52 13.62
CA SER A 84 -13.23 -14.92 13.41
C SER A 84 -12.16 -15.71 12.65
N ALA A 85 -11.61 -15.18 11.56
CA ALA A 85 -10.54 -15.85 10.82
C ALA A 85 -9.24 -15.99 11.64
N SER A 86 -8.90 -14.97 12.45
CA SER A 86 -7.73 -15.03 13.35
C SER A 86 -7.93 -16.05 14.48
N ALA A 87 -9.13 -16.11 15.06
CA ALA A 87 -9.50 -17.09 16.08
C ALA A 87 -9.48 -18.52 15.52
N LEU A 88 -10.02 -18.74 14.32
CA LEU A 88 -9.99 -20.04 13.64
C LEU A 88 -8.56 -20.51 13.41
N LEU A 89 -7.67 -19.61 12.98
CA LEU A 89 -6.25 -19.94 12.80
C LEU A 89 -5.57 -20.34 14.13
N LEU A 90 -5.88 -19.62 15.21
CA LEU A 90 -5.35 -19.93 16.53
C LEU A 90 -5.85 -21.28 17.04
N ILE A 91 -7.16 -21.57 16.90
CA ILE A 91 -7.77 -22.85 17.24
C ILE A 91 -7.12 -23.98 16.42
N TRP A 92 -6.94 -23.79 15.12
CA TRP A 92 -6.23 -24.75 14.28
C TRP A 92 -4.82 -25.03 14.81
N LYS A 93 -4.06 -24.00 15.19
CA LYS A 93 -2.73 -24.18 15.74
C LYS A 93 -2.74 -24.98 17.05
N LEU A 94 -3.67 -24.67 17.95
CA LEU A 94 -3.75 -25.31 19.27
C LEU A 94 -4.18 -26.78 19.20
N PHE A 95 -5.14 -27.12 18.34
CA PHE A 95 -5.77 -28.45 18.32
C PHE A 95 -5.31 -29.35 17.15
N LEU A 96 -5.00 -28.79 15.99
CA LEU A 96 -4.76 -29.52 14.74
C LEU A 96 -3.32 -29.41 14.22
N GLY A 97 -2.57 -28.40 14.69
CA GLY A 97 -1.21 -28.09 14.24
C GLY A 97 -0.17 -29.13 14.67
N ARG A 98 -0.14 -30.31 14.03
CA ARG A 98 0.88 -31.35 14.25
C ARG A 98 2.25 -31.09 13.61
N PHE A 99 2.47 -29.89 13.03
CA PHE A 99 3.75 -29.53 12.43
C PHE A 99 4.79 -29.24 13.54
N LYS A 100 5.54 -30.28 13.92
CA LYS A 100 6.62 -30.22 14.92
C LYS A 100 7.89 -29.51 14.43
N GLU A 101 7.97 -29.13 13.16
CA GLU A 101 9.19 -28.55 12.60
C GLU A 101 9.26 -27.04 12.85
N THR A 102 10.28 -26.66 13.61
CA THR A 102 10.58 -25.27 13.92
C THR A 102 11.08 -24.55 12.68
N VAL A 103 10.47 -23.42 12.35
CA VAL A 103 10.92 -22.58 11.25
C VAL A 103 12.09 -21.71 11.73
N PRO A 104 13.13 -21.48 10.92
CA PRO A 104 14.24 -20.62 11.33
C PRO A 104 13.73 -19.23 11.72
N VAL A 105 13.96 -18.87 12.98
CA VAL A 105 13.78 -17.51 13.48
C VAL A 105 14.99 -16.69 13.04
N THR A 106 15.00 -16.29 11.76
CA THR A 106 15.96 -15.33 11.20
C THR A 106 15.22 -14.06 10.82
N PHE A 107 15.93 -12.93 10.78
CA PHE A 107 15.37 -11.64 10.37
C PHE A 107 14.58 -11.74 9.05
N GLU A 108 15.13 -12.40 8.03
CA GLU A 108 14.48 -12.49 6.71
C GLU A 108 13.18 -13.30 6.76
N HIS A 109 13.19 -14.38 7.54
CA HIS A 109 12.02 -15.21 7.71
C HIS A 109 10.92 -14.51 8.51
N VAL A 110 11.29 -13.86 9.62
CA VAL A 110 10.35 -13.16 10.50
C VAL A 110 9.66 -12.01 9.75
N ILE A 111 10.44 -11.12 9.12
CA ILE A 111 9.88 -9.90 8.52
C ILE A 111 9.01 -10.20 7.31
N GLY A 112 9.39 -11.16 6.47
CA GLY A 112 8.52 -11.59 5.38
C GLY A 112 8.13 -10.48 4.39
N MET A 113 9.12 -9.68 3.96
CA MET A 113 8.92 -8.51 3.09
C MET A 113 8.06 -8.78 1.83
N ALA A 114 8.11 -10.01 1.30
CA ALA A 114 7.31 -10.40 0.14
C ALA A 114 5.80 -10.33 0.43
N ASP A 115 5.37 -10.72 1.63
CA ASP A 115 3.95 -10.74 2.01
C ASP A 115 3.40 -9.32 2.05
N MET A 116 4.16 -8.39 2.64
CA MET A 116 3.78 -6.98 2.73
C MET A 116 3.66 -6.33 1.34
N LYS A 117 4.59 -6.64 0.44
CA LYS A 117 4.51 -6.18 -0.96
C LYS A 117 3.31 -6.77 -1.68
N SER A 118 3.04 -8.06 -1.46
CA SER A 118 1.88 -8.75 -2.03
C SER A 118 0.57 -8.11 -1.57
N VAL A 119 0.42 -7.87 -0.27
CA VAL A 119 -0.77 -7.25 0.33
C VAL A 119 -1.01 -5.87 -0.27
N LEU A 120 0.01 -5.00 -0.27
CA LEU A 120 -0.09 -3.66 -0.84
C LEU A 120 -0.54 -3.71 -2.29
N MET A 121 0.10 -4.56 -3.10
CA MET A 121 -0.19 -4.65 -4.53
C MET A 121 -1.57 -5.25 -4.80
N LEU A 122 -1.98 -6.28 -4.07
CA LEU A 122 -3.31 -6.88 -4.19
C LEU A 122 -4.41 -5.86 -3.85
N LEU A 123 -4.31 -5.20 -2.69
CA LEU A 123 -5.28 -4.20 -2.26
C LEU A 123 -5.34 -3.02 -3.25
N THR A 124 -4.19 -2.55 -3.71
CA THR A 124 -4.12 -1.48 -4.71
C THR A 124 -4.79 -1.91 -6.02
N GLY A 125 -4.46 -3.11 -6.52
CA GLY A 125 -5.04 -3.63 -7.76
C GLY A 125 -6.56 -3.79 -7.69
N LEU A 126 -7.08 -4.32 -6.57
CA LEU A 126 -8.52 -4.44 -6.32
C LEU A 126 -9.20 -3.07 -6.28
N MET A 127 -8.65 -2.13 -5.50
CA MET A 127 -9.27 -0.82 -5.30
C MET A 127 -9.21 0.09 -6.53
N LEU A 128 -8.30 -0.13 -7.48
CA LEU A 128 -8.22 0.64 -8.73
C LEU A 128 -9.53 0.56 -9.53
N LEU A 129 -10.09 -0.65 -9.73
CA LEU A 129 -11.38 -0.81 -10.42
C LEU A 129 -12.56 -0.73 -9.45
N ASN A 130 -12.41 -1.25 -8.22
CA ASN A 130 -13.53 -1.32 -7.28
C ASN A 130 -14.10 0.06 -6.96
N ILE A 131 -13.27 1.10 -6.87
CA ILE A 131 -13.76 2.43 -6.58
C ILE A 131 -14.65 2.99 -7.69
N ASP A 132 -14.52 2.56 -8.93
CA ASP A 132 -15.39 3.04 -10.02
C ASP A 132 -16.76 2.34 -10.02
N LEU A 133 -16.94 1.31 -9.18
CA LEU A 133 -18.16 0.51 -9.11
C LEU A 133 -19.07 0.95 -7.94
N PRO A 134 -20.39 1.10 -8.17
CA PRO A 134 -21.34 1.50 -7.12
C PRO A 134 -21.40 0.58 -5.91
N VAL A 135 -21.07 -0.71 -6.07
CA VAL A 135 -21.02 -1.70 -4.97
C VAL A 135 -19.92 -1.40 -3.95
N CYS A 136 -18.90 -0.63 -4.32
CA CYS A 136 -17.81 -0.30 -3.41
C CYS A 136 -18.21 0.83 -2.43
N PRO A 137 -18.03 0.63 -1.11
CA PRO A 137 -18.24 1.66 -0.11
C PRO A 137 -17.32 2.86 -0.33
N ARG A 138 -17.92 4.02 -0.50
CA ARG A 138 -17.24 5.31 -0.69
C ARG A 138 -16.35 5.72 0.48
N ARG A 139 -16.55 5.16 1.69
CA ARG A 139 -15.64 5.40 2.82
C ARG A 139 -14.21 4.90 2.55
N PHE A 140 -14.04 3.91 1.67
CA PHE A 140 -12.71 3.43 1.27
C PHE A 140 -12.03 4.31 0.22
N ALA A 141 -12.75 5.27 -0.38
CA ALA A 141 -12.23 6.23 -1.34
C ALA A 141 -11.18 7.17 -0.73
N LYS A 142 -10.29 7.70 -1.57
CA LYS A 142 -9.30 8.70 -1.14
C LYS A 142 -9.99 9.90 -0.50
N THR A 143 -9.43 10.43 0.59
CA THR A 143 -9.87 11.70 1.13
C THR A 143 -9.39 12.88 0.26
N HIS A 144 -10.21 13.93 0.19
CA HIS A 144 -9.91 15.13 -0.59
C HIS A 144 -8.91 16.05 0.12
N LEU A 145 -9.23 16.49 1.35
CA LEU A 145 -8.42 17.46 2.09
C LEU A 145 -7.80 16.84 3.34
N TYR A 146 -8.65 16.39 4.26
CA TYR A 146 -8.27 15.77 5.52
C TYR A 146 -9.07 14.48 5.79
N GLY A 147 -8.56 13.68 6.71
CA GLY A 147 -9.02 12.34 7.03
C GLY A 147 -8.16 11.26 6.37
N PHE A 148 -8.54 10.01 6.62
CA PHE A 148 -7.84 8.84 6.10
C PHE A 148 -8.85 7.77 5.67
N SER A 149 -8.45 6.98 4.69
CA SER A 149 -9.21 5.87 4.13
C SER A 149 -8.28 4.69 3.80
N LEU A 150 -8.85 3.60 3.29
CA LEU A 150 -8.07 2.49 2.75
C LEU A 150 -7.21 2.94 1.57
N MET A 151 -7.76 3.68 0.59
CA MET A 151 -7.01 4.12 -0.58
C MET A 151 -5.88 5.10 -0.23
N ASP A 152 -6.00 5.85 0.87
CA ASP A 152 -4.94 6.76 1.31
C ASP A 152 -3.71 6.03 1.87
N THR A 153 -3.83 4.74 2.22
CA THR A 153 -2.67 3.93 2.65
C THR A 153 -1.68 3.67 1.52
N GLY A 154 -2.15 3.55 0.27
CA GLY A 154 -1.36 2.96 -0.82
C GLY A 154 -0.05 3.68 -1.13
N THR A 155 -0.10 5.01 -1.30
CA THR A 155 1.10 5.80 -1.67
C THR A 155 2.15 5.81 -0.56
N GLY A 156 1.75 6.17 0.66
CA GLY A 156 2.66 6.20 1.80
C GLY A 156 3.23 4.82 2.11
N TRP A 157 2.41 3.77 2.06
CA TRP A 157 2.85 2.41 2.33
C TRP A 157 3.83 1.90 1.27
N ALA A 158 3.61 2.21 -0.02
CA ALA A 158 4.59 1.91 -1.09
C ALA A 158 5.95 2.56 -0.84
N ILE A 159 5.96 3.83 -0.41
CA ILE A 159 7.19 4.57 -0.09
C ILE A 159 7.87 3.99 1.15
N MET A 160 7.10 3.64 2.18
CA MET A 160 7.59 2.97 3.38
C MET A 160 8.23 1.61 3.07
N LEU A 161 7.59 0.76 2.26
CA LEU A 161 8.13 -0.54 1.84
C LEU A 161 9.36 -0.40 0.93
N SER A 162 9.46 0.69 0.17
CA SER A 162 10.69 1.03 -0.55
C SER A 162 11.82 1.42 0.40
N GLY A 163 11.52 2.15 1.47
CA GLY A 163 12.44 2.44 2.57
C GLY A 163 12.90 1.16 3.28
N PHE A 164 11.96 0.27 3.57
CA PHE A 164 12.24 -1.04 4.15
C PHE A 164 13.21 -1.85 3.29
N SER A 165 13.07 -1.82 1.96
CA SER A 165 13.95 -2.56 1.05
C SER A 165 15.36 -1.95 0.94
N SER A 166 15.58 -0.77 1.50
CA SER A 166 16.80 0.02 1.31
C SER A 166 17.71 0.08 2.56
N TYR A 167 17.34 -0.62 3.64
CA TYR A 167 18.07 -0.63 4.91
C TYR A 167 19.53 -1.10 4.80
N HIS A 168 19.81 -2.04 3.89
CA HIS A 168 21.15 -2.58 3.66
C HIS A 168 22.17 -1.52 3.27
N TYR A 169 21.74 -0.45 2.58
CA TYR A 169 22.66 0.61 2.14
C TYR A 169 23.27 1.41 3.29
N VAL A 170 22.65 1.40 4.48
CA VAL A 170 23.19 2.04 5.67
C VAL A 170 24.01 1.06 6.51
N LEU A 171 23.65 -0.23 6.51
CA LEU A 171 24.40 -1.26 7.23
C LEU A 171 25.72 -1.60 6.52
N LEU A 172 25.67 -1.73 5.20
CA LEU A 172 26.76 -2.14 4.34
C LEU A 172 27.12 -0.97 3.41
N PRO A 173 28.12 -0.15 3.76
CA PRO A 173 28.58 0.93 2.89
C PRO A 173 29.05 0.33 1.57
N SER A 174 28.59 0.92 0.46
CA SER A 174 28.86 0.43 -0.89
C SER A 174 29.40 1.54 -1.77
N GLY A 175 30.26 1.18 -2.72
CA GLY A 175 30.96 2.13 -3.60
C GLY A 175 30.05 2.75 -4.68
N VAL A 176 30.63 3.68 -5.45
CA VAL A 176 29.93 4.54 -6.44
C VAL A 176 29.12 3.75 -7.48
N SER A 177 29.56 2.56 -7.91
CA SER A 177 28.83 1.72 -8.86
C SER A 177 27.45 1.30 -8.35
N SER A 178 27.32 1.12 -7.02
CA SER A 178 26.04 0.83 -6.39
C SER A 178 25.06 2.02 -6.49
N ASN A 179 25.57 3.25 -6.48
CA ASN A 179 24.78 4.48 -6.53
C ASN A 179 24.14 4.69 -7.90
N PHE A 180 24.91 4.47 -8.97
CA PHE A 180 24.38 4.52 -10.34
C PHE A 180 23.30 3.45 -10.56
N ARG A 181 23.52 2.24 -10.04
CA ARG A 181 22.51 1.17 -10.06
C ARG A 181 21.24 1.54 -9.28
N ARG A 182 21.37 2.27 -8.16
CA ARG A 182 20.22 2.76 -7.37
C ARG A 182 19.37 3.76 -8.17
N LEU A 183 20.02 4.68 -8.88
CA LEU A 183 19.35 5.67 -9.72
C LEU A 183 18.63 5.00 -10.90
N THR A 184 19.34 4.17 -11.65
CA THR A 184 18.83 3.52 -12.87
C THR A 184 17.72 2.51 -12.59
N ARG A 185 17.78 1.75 -11.49
CA ARG A 185 16.72 0.77 -11.15
C ARG A 185 15.59 1.35 -10.31
N GLY A 186 15.85 2.41 -9.53
CA GLY A 186 14.91 2.91 -8.53
C GLY A 186 14.21 4.22 -8.88
N VAL A 187 14.77 5.05 -9.78
CA VAL A 187 14.25 6.38 -10.11
C VAL A 187 13.79 6.43 -11.57
N LEU A 188 14.66 6.00 -12.49
CA LEU A 188 14.42 6.14 -13.93
C LEU A 188 13.11 5.46 -14.40
N PRO A 189 12.76 4.21 -14.00
CA PRO A 189 11.53 3.58 -14.44
C PRO A 189 10.29 4.37 -13.99
N ALA A 190 10.30 4.89 -12.76
CA ALA A 190 9.21 5.70 -12.22
C ALA A 190 9.08 7.05 -12.96
N LEU A 191 10.19 7.71 -13.30
CA LEU A 191 10.15 8.94 -14.10
C LEU A 191 9.58 8.70 -15.50
N VAL A 192 10.02 7.63 -16.18
CA VAL A 192 9.54 7.27 -17.53
C VAL A 192 8.05 6.99 -17.50
N ILE A 193 7.60 6.15 -16.56
CA ILE A 193 6.18 5.80 -16.42
C ILE A 193 5.34 7.03 -16.04
N GLY A 194 5.86 7.88 -15.13
CA GLY A 194 5.21 9.14 -14.76
C GLY A 194 5.02 10.06 -15.96
N SER A 195 6.03 10.15 -16.83
CA SER A 195 5.99 10.96 -18.06
C SER A 195 5.01 10.40 -19.09
N ILE A 196 5.02 9.08 -19.30
CA ILE A 196 4.04 8.39 -20.17
C ILE A 196 2.62 8.66 -19.68
N ARG A 197 2.37 8.58 -18.37
CA ARG A 197 1.05 8.87 -17.79
C ARG A 197 0.58 10.30 -18.09
N VAL A 198 1.45 11.30 -17.93
CA VAL A 198 1.10 12.70 -18.27
C VAL A 198 0.73 12.81 -19.74
N CYS A 199 1.58 12.26 -20.63
CA CYS A 199 1.32 12.28 -22.06
C CYS A 199 -0.04 11.64 -22.42
N LEU A 200 -0.33 10.44 -21.89
CA LEU A 200 -1.58 9.73 -22.13
C LEU A 200 -2.80 10.51 -21.63
N ILE A 201 -2.73 11.08 -20.43
CA ILE A 201 -3.84 11.87 -19.85
C ILE A 201 -4.09 13.12 -20.70
N SER A 202 -3.03 13.81 -21.13
CA SER A 202 -3.13 14.98 -22.00
C SER A 202 -3.71 14.64 -23.37
N VAL A 203 -3.29 13.54 -24.00
CA VAL A 203 -3.82 13.10 -25.31
C VAL A 203 -5.28 12.67 -25.21
N LEU A 204 -5.66 11.98 -24.13
CA LEU A 204 -7.01 11.46 -23.94
C LEU A 204 -7.99 12.51 -23.39
N ASN A 205 -7.53 13.74 -23.12
CA ASN A 205 -8.33 14.81 -22.50
C ASN A 205 -9.08 14.33 -21.25
N TYR A 206 -8.40 13.51 -20.45
CA TYR A 206 -8.90 12.99 -19.18
C TYR A 206 -8.63 14.02 -18.07
N GLN A 207 -9.66 14.45 -17.35
CA GLN A 207 -9.51 15.39 -16.25
C GLN A 207 -9.13 14.61 -14.99
N GLN A 208 -7.94 14.89 -14.47
CA GLN A 208 -7.51 14.40 -13.16
C GLN A 208 -7.73 15.53 -12.15
N PRO A 209 -8.29 15.25 -10.95
CA PRO A 209 -8.39 16.25 -9.90
C PRO A 209 -6.99 16.80 -9.56
N PRO A 210 -6.71 18.08 -9.83
CA PRO A 210 -5.39 18.64 -9.60
C PRO A 210 -5.05 18.69 -8.10
N GLU A 211 -6.04 18.57 -7.22
CA GLU A 211 -5.87 18.51 -5.76
C GLU A 211 -5.20 17.22 -5.30
N GLU A 212 -5.19 16.15 -6.10
CA GLU A 212 -4.55 14.89 -5.68
C GLU A 212 -3.02 14.99 -5.63
N TYR A 213 -2.41 15.58 -6.66
CA TYR A 213 -0.96 15.67 -6.83
C TYR A 213 -0.51 16.95 -7.54
N GLY A 214 -1.38 17.58 -8.32
CA GLY A 214 -1.06 18.64 -9.25
C GLY A 214 -1.56 18.35 -10.66
N THR A 215 -1.49 19.35 -11.53
CA THR A 215 -1.95 19.27 -12.93
C THR A 215 -1.14 18.27 -13.76
N HIS A 216 0.19 18.23 -13.56
CA HIS A 216 1.10 17.36 -14.31
C HIS A 216 1.83 16.35 -13.40
N TRP A 217 1.66 16.46 -12.08
CA TRP A 217 2.29 15.59 -11.12
C TRP A 217 1.45 14.35 -10.86
N ASN A 218 2.09 13.24 -10.52
CA ASN A 218 1.42 12.00 -10.18
C ASN A 218 2.26 11.19 -9.18
N PHE A 219 1.66 10.10 -8.70
CA PHE A 219 2.31 9.18 -7.77
C PHE A 219 3.73 8.75 -8.19
N PHE A 220 3.95 8.45 -9.48
CA PHE A 220 5.26 7.99 -9.94
C PHE A 220 6.33 9.07 -9.82
N PHE A 221 5.97 10.35 -10.04
CA PHE A 221 6.89 11.45 -9.79
C PHE A 221 7.18 11.61 -8.30
N THR A 222 6.17 11.61 -7.42
CA THR A 222 6.41 11.62 -5.96
C THR A 222 7.36 10.48 -5.55
N PHE A 223 7.08 9.26 -6.01
CA PHE A 223 7.92 8.10 -5.73
C PHE A 223 9.35 8.27 -6.26
N ALA A 224 9.50 8.73 -7.51
CA ALA A 224 10.80 8.96 -8.14
C ALA A 224 11.62 10.04 -7.43
N PHE A 225 11.00 11.17 -7.08
CA PHE A 225 11.69 12.26 -6.39
C PHE A 225 12.05 11.90 -4.94
N THR A 226 11.19 11.20 -4.20
CA THR A 226 11.56 10.64 -2.89
C THR A 226 12.75 9.67 -3.00
N ARG A 227 12.73 8.78 -4.01
CA ARG A 227 13.85 7.89 -4.31
C ARG A 227 15.12 8.65 -4.71
N LEU A 228 15.01 9.71 -5.49
CA LEU A 228 16.12 10.56 -5.89
C LEU A 228 16.78 11.23 -4.67
N LEU A 229 15.98 11.87 -3.81
CA LEU A 229 16.45 12.46 -2.56
C LEU A 229 17.15 11.42 -1.68
N SER A 230 16.59 10.21 -1.59
CA SER A 230 17.24 9.13 -0.84
C SER A 230 18.57 8.70 -1.46
N CYS A 231 18.68 8.68 -2.79
CA CYS A 231 19.94 8.37 -3.47
C CYS A 231 20.98 9.47 -3.22
N MET A 232 20.59 10.74 -3.20
CA MET A 232 21.50 11.86 -2.89
C MET A 232 22.05 11.72 -1.47
N VAL A 233 21.17 11.51 -0.47
CA VAL A 233 21.57 11.29 0.92
C VAL A 233 22.52 10.10 1.06
N LEU A 234 22.12 8.94 0.54
CA LEU A 234 22.89 7.70 0.66
C LEU A 234 24.14 7.66 -0.22
N SER A 235 24.35 8.63 -1.12
CA SER A 235 25.58 8.77 -1.90
C SER A 235 26.58 9.70 -1.23
N SER A 236 26.20 10.37 -0.14
CA SER A 236 27.12 11.21 0.62
C SER A 236 28.28 10.39 1.22
N HIS A 237 29.38 11.08 1.51
CA HIS A 237 30.60 10.46 2.04
C HIS A 237 30.35 9.63 3.31
N VAL A 238 29.36 10.01 4.12
CA VAL A 238 29.08 9.32 5.39
C VAL A 238 28.51 7.91 5.21
N PHE A 239 27.75 7.66 4.13
CA PHE A 239 27.14 6.35 3.87
C PHE A 239 27.97 5.48 2.90
N THR A 240 28.94 6.06 2.21
CA THR A 240 29.81 5.35 1.25
C THR A 240 31.13 4.88 1.86
N HIS A 241 31.64 5.58 2.87
CA HIS A 241 32.90 5.26 3.55
C HIS A 241 32.68 4.55 4.88
N PRO A 242 33.71 3.84 5.41
CA PRO A 242 33.60 3.08 6.66
C PRO A 242 33.59 4.02 7.88
N HIS A 243 32.50 4.75 8.07
CA HIS A 243 32.19 5.45 9.32
C HIS A 243 31.49 4.50 10.30
N SER A 244 31.56 4.81 11.59
CA SER A 244 30.84 4.05 12.62
C SER A 244 29.34 4.04 12.33
N LEU A 245 28.68 2.89 12.60
CA LEU A 245 27.24 2.75 12.41
C LEU A 245 26.47 3.82 13.19
N THR A 246 26.92 4.16 14.40
CA THR A 246 26.36 5.23 15.23
C THR A 246 26.32 6.58 14.51
N ARG A 247 27.40 6.97 13.83
CA ARG A 247 27.43 8.24 13.06
C ARG A 247 26.41 8.21 11.92
N ARG A 248 26.31 7.09 11.20
CA ARG A 248 25.35 6.94 10.10
C ARG A 248 23.90 7.01 10.60
N LEU A 249 23.60 6.37 11.73
CA LEU A 249 22.28 6.40 12.37
C LEU A 249 21.92 7.80 12.88
N PHE A 250 22.87 8.52 13.48
CA PHE A 250 22.66 9.89 13.94
C PHE A 250 22.27 10.83 12.79
N ILE A 251 22.99 10.75 11.66
CA ILE A 251 22.66 11.57 10.48
C ILE A 251 21.32 11.16 9.88
N LEU A 252 21.03 9.86 9.79
CA LEU A 252 19.74 9.36 9.33
C LEU A 252 18.59 9.92 10.19
N LEU A 253 18.75 9.89 11.51
CA LEU A 253 17.77 10.46 12.45
C LEU A 253 17.62 11.97 12.26
N ALA A 254 18.74 12.71 12.10
CA ALA A 254 18.69 14.15 11.84
C ALA A 254 17.92 14.49 10.56
N ILE A 255 18.07 13.69 9.50
CA ILE A 255 17.33 13.86 8.24
C ILE A 255 15.84 13.58 8.43
N ILE A 256 15.48 12.54 9.19
CA ILE A 256 14.08 12.23 9.51
C ILE A 256 13.45 13.39 10.28
N VAL A 257 14.10 13.86 11.34
CA VAL A 257 13.63 14.98 12.17
C VAL A 257 13.49 16.24 11.32
N PHE A 258 14.48 16.58 10.49
CA PHE A 258 14.41 17.73 9.59
C PHE A 258 13.23 17.61 8.61
N SER A 259 13.06 16.45 7.96
CA SER A 259 11.97 16.23 7.00
C SER A 259 10.59 16.30 7.66
N PHE A 260 10.48 15.79 8.90
CA PHE A 260 9.26 15.87 9.70
C PHE A 260 8.92 17.30 10.11
N LEU A 261 9.91 18.05 10.61
CA LEU A 261 9.75 19.47 10.98
C LEU A 261 9.36 20.31 9.76
N LEU A 262 9.97 20.04 8.60
CA LEU A 262 9.64 20.72 7.35
C LEU A 262 8.20 20.40 6.90
N SER A 263 7.78 19.13 6.95
CA SER A 263 6.38 18.73 6.69
C SER A 263 5.40 19.40 7.65
N SER A 264 5.74 19.50 8.94
CA SER A 264 4.94 20.21 9.95
C SER A 264 4.83 21.70 9.65
N HIS A 265 5.94 22.36 9.31
CA HIS A 265 5.96 23.77 8.94
C HIS A 265 5.12 24.06 7.70
N ILE A 266 5.23 23.22 6.67
CA ILE A 266 4.42 23.30 5.45
C ILE A 266 2.94 23.12 5.79
N ASN A 267 2.58 22.10 6.58
CA ASN A 267 1.20 21.86 7.00
C ASN A 267 0.61 23.04 7.76
N GLN A 268 1.39 23.69 8.64
CA GLN A 268 0.93 24.89 9.36
C GLN A 268 0.65 26.05 8.40
N LYS A 269 1.58 26.33 7.47
CA LYS A 269 1.43 27.42 6.51
C LYS A 269 0.29 27.19 5.52
N ILE A 270 0.21 25.99 4.94
CA ILE A 270 -0.86 25.62 4.02
C ILE A 270 -2.19 25.53 4.74
N GLY A 271 -2.23 25.02 5.98
CA GLY A 271 -3.45 24.97 6.77
C GLY A 271 -4.11 26.34 6.93
N VAL A 272 -3.31 27.39 7.21
CA VAL A 272 -3.81 28.78 7.26
C VAL A 272 -4.35 29.23 5.90
N ILE A 273 -3.66 28.90 4.81
CA ILE A 273 -4.14 29.25 3.45
C ILE A 273 -5.46 28.54 3.14
N LEU A 274 -5.57 27.25 3.45
CA LEU A 274 -6.78 26.45 3.20
C LEU A 274 -7.98 26.89 4.03
N THR A 275 -7.77 27.54 5.19
CA THR A 275 -8.87 28.16 5.93
C THR A 275 -9.44 29.41 5.23
N GLN A 276 -8.67 30.02 4.33
CA GLN A 276 -9.07 31.20 3.56
C GLN A 276 -9.56 30.83 2.16
N ASP A 277 -8.94 29.84 1.52
CA ASP A 277 -9.29 29.32 0.20
C ASP A 277 -9.10 27.80 0.16
N GLU A 278 -10.22 27.06 0.23
CA GLU A 278 -10.23 25.60 0.22
C GLU A 278 -9.68 25.00 -1.09
N HIS A 279 -9.78 25.74 -2.20
CA HIS A 279 -9.40 25.30 -3.54
C HIS A 279 -7.98 25.74 -3.92
N TRP A 280 -7.19 26.22 -2.95
CA TRP A 280 -5.83 26.64 -3.21
C TRP A 280 -4.94 25.49 -3.73
N PRO A 281 -4.07 25.73 -4.74
CA PRO A 281 -3.93 26.97 -5.51
C PRO A 281 -5.06 27.19 -6.52
N SER A 282 -5.50 28.45 -6.68
CA SER A 282 -6.55 28.82 -7.64
C SER A 282 -6.18 28.45 -9.09
N THR A 283 -7.19 28.23 -9.93
CA THR A 283 -7.01 27.86 -11.35
C THR A 283 -6.12 28.85 -12.10
N GLU A 284 -6.29 30.15 -11.82
CA GLU A 284 -5.46 31.20 -12.41
C GLU A 284 -3.99 31.09 -11.93
N ALA A 285 -3.77 30.88 -10.63
CA ALA A 285 -2.42 30.72 -10.08
C ALA A 285 -1.70 29.49 -10.67
N ARG A 286 -2.42 28.38 -10.89
CA ARG A 286 -1.90 27.18 -11.55
C ARG A 286 -1.46 27.46 -12.99
N SER A 287 -2.22 28.28 -13.73
CA SER A 287 -1.89 28.61 -15.13
C SER A 287 -0.61 29.46 -15.27
N ARG A 288 -0.24 30.21 -14.23
CA ARG A 288 0.89 31.15 -14.25
C ARG A 288 2.24 30.52 -13.89
N SER A 289 2.27 29.32 -13.29
CA SER A 289 3.52 28.70 -12.84
C SER A 289 3.44 27.17 -12.78
N LEU A 290 4.44 26.49 -13.35
CA LEU A 290 4.57 25.03 -13.26
C LEU A 290 4.74 24.54 -11.82
N LEU A 291 5.34 25.34 -10.94
CA LEU A 291 5.49 25.01 -9.53
C LEU A 291 4.14 25.05 -8.81
N LEU A 292 3.34 26.09 -9.07
CA LEU A 292 1.99 26.22 -8.49
C LEU A 292 1.01 25.19 -9.08
N ALA A 293 1.16 24.85 -10.36
CA ALA A 293 0.39 23.78 -10.99
C ALA A 293 0.59 22.43 -10.29
N ASN A 294 1.77 22.19 -9.70
CA ASN A 294 2.17 20.93 -9.07
C ASN A 294 2.50 21.07 -7.58
N ALA A 295 1.93 22.09 -6.93
CA ALA A 295 2.28 22.47 -5.58
C ALA A 295 2.03 21.33 -4.58
N GLU A 296 0.92 20.61 -4.72
CA GLU A 296 0.54 19.49 -3.85
C GLU A 296 1.63 18.42 -3.83
N GLY A 297 2.02 17.94 -5.01
CA GLY A 297 3.04 16.92 -5.19
C GLY A 297 4.39 17.36 -4.67
N LEU A 298 4.82 18.59 -4.97
CA LEU A 298 6.11 19.13 -4.54
C LEU A 298 6.17 19.37 -3.02
N LEU A 299 5.15 19.98 -2.44
CA LEU A 299 5.09 20.30 -1.01
C LEU A 299 4.88 19.05 -0.14
N SER A 300 4.40 17.95 -0.72
CA SER A 300 4.32 16.66 -0.04
C SER A 300 5.67 15.90 0.06
N LEU A 301 6.68 16.29 -0.71
CA LEU A 301 7.97 15.56 -0.76
C LEU A 301 8.68 15.43 0.58
N PRO A 302 8.73 16.44 1.47
CA PRO A 302 9.34 16.30 2.79
C PRO A 302 8.65 15.23 3.65
N GLY A 303 7.32 15.17 3.61
CA GLY A 303 6.54 14.16 4.34
C GLY A 303 6.81 12.74 3.82
N TYR A 304 6.80 12.55 2.50
CA TYR A 304 7.14 11.26 1.89
C TYR A 304 8.60 10.85 2.11
N THR A 305 9.51 11.82 2.15
CA THR A 305 10.93 11.59 2.50
C THR A 305 11.08 11.13 3.95
N ALA A 306 10.33 11.73 4.88
CA ALA A 306 10.28 11.27 6.26
C ALA A 306 9.75 9.82 6.35
N ILE A 307 8.64 9.49 5.67
CA ILE A 307 8.10 8.12 5.61
C ILE A 307 9.17 7.14 5.13
N TYR A 308 9.83 7.45 4.01
CA TYR A 308 10.86 6.59 3.44
C TYR A 308 11.99 6.28 4.42
N PHE A 309 12.55 7.31 5.07
CA PHE A 309 13.66 7.13 6.00
C PHE A 309 13.23 6.56 7.35
N CYS A 310 12.02 6.84 7.84
CA CYS A 310 11.43 6.15 8.98
C CYS A 310 11.37 4.64 8.73
N GLY A 311 10.93 4.24 7.54
CA GLY A 311 10.89 2.82 7.17
C GLY A 311 12.28 2.19 7.13
N MET A 312 13.24 2.89 6.52
CA MET A 312 14.62 2.45 6.50
C MET A 312 15.19 2.28 7.92
N LEU A 313 15.00 3.27 8.80
CA LEU A 313 15.47 3.25 10.18
C LEU A 313 14.81 2.10 10.97
N TYR A 314 13.50 1.92 10.85
CA TYR A 314 12.78 0.81 11.48
C TYR A 314 13.42 -0.53 11.12
N MET A 315 13.66 -0.78 9.82
CA MET A 315 14.27 -2.03 9.37
C MET A 315 15.72 -2.21 9.82
N ILE A 316 16.51 -1.13 9.90
CA ILE A 316 17.86 -1.19 10.46
C ILE A 316 17.80 -1.61 11.94
N LEU A 317 16.97 -0.93 12.74
CA LEU A 317 16.84 -1.22 14.17
C LEU A 317 16.36 -2.66 14.38
N VAL A 318 15.34 -3.09 13.66
CA VAL A 318 14.86 -4.47 13.72
C VAL A 318 15.96 -5.46 13.33
N ARG A 319 16.75 -5.20 12.28
CA ARG A 319 17.87 -6.08 11.90
C ARG A 319 18.91 -6.21 13.01
N LEU A 320 19.20 -5.13 13.73
CA LEU A 320 20.15 -5.13 14.84
C LEU A 320 19.64 -5.93 16.06
N LEU A 321 18.32 -6.08 16.23
CA LEU A 321 17.73 -6.93 17.27
C LEU A 321 17.93 -8.43 16.99
N PHE A 322 18.12 -8.82 15.73
CA PHE A 322 18.34 -10.21 15.29
C PHE A 322 19.83 -10.52 15.09
N ASP A 323 20.69 -10.04 15.99
CA ASP A 323 22.11 -10.37 15.96
C ASP A 323 22.36 -11.86 16.27
N SER A 324 23.33 -12.44 15.57
CA SER A 324 23.74 -13.84 15.65
C SER A 324 24.18 -14.28 17.05
N SER A 325 24.68 -13.34 17.86
CA SER A 325 25.11 -13.56 19.25
C SER A 325 23.93 -13.73 20.22
N THR A 326 22.74 -13.24 19.85
CA THR A 326 21.57 -13.21 20.74
C THR A 326 20.72 -14.46 20.61
N LYS A 327 20.14 -14.91 21.73
CA LYS A 327 19.18 -16.02 21.72
C LYS A 327 17.95 -15.60 20.90
N LYS A 328 17.56 -16.42 19.92
CA LYS A 328 16.43 -16.17 19.00
C LYS A 328 15.13 -15.72 19.69
N ALA A 329 14.79 -16.30 20.84
CA ALA A 329 13.61 -15.93 21.60
C ALA A 329 13.68 -14.50 22.18
N VAL A 330 14.86 -14.08 22.60
CA VAL A 330 15.12 -12.72 23.09
C VAL A 330 15.00 -11.71 21.95
N SER A 331 15.56 -12.03 20.77
CA SER A 331 15.42 -11.18 19.57
C SER A 331 13.96 -10.98 19.16
N LEU A 332 13.15 -12.05 19.20
CA LEU A 332 11.71 -11.98 18.91
C LEU A 332 10.96 -11.13 19.94
N LEU A 333 11.25 -11.32 21.23
CA LEU A 333 10.62 -10.54 22.29
C LEU A 333 10.99 -9.06 22.19
N ALA A 334 12.28 -8.76 21.96
CA ALA A 334 12.76 -7.40 21.76
C ALA A 334 12.12 -6.75 20.54
N TYR A 335 11.99 -7.48 19.42
CA TYR A 335 11.28 -7.04 18.23
C TYR A 335 9.81 -6.70 18.50
N ALA A 336 9.11 -7.57 19.24
CA ALA A 336 7.72 -7.38 19.59
C ALA A 336 7.52 -6.16 20.50
N ILE A 337 8.34 -6.03 21.57
CA ILE A 337 8.28 -4.89 22.50
C ILE A 337 8.61 -3.58 21.77
N PHE A 338 9.68 -3.57 20.96
CA PHE A 338 10.09 -2.39 20.20
C PHE A 338 9.00 -1.94 19.22
N SER A 339 8.42 -2.88 18.48
CA SER A 339 7.36 -2.56 17.52
C SER A 339 6.08 -2.11 18.23
N LEU A 340 5.71 -2.74 19.35
CA LEU A 340 4.57 -2.33 20.16
C LEU A 340 4.74 -0.92 20.73
N PHE A 341 5.94 -0.59 21.23
CA PHE A 341 6.27 0.76 21.68
C PHE A 341 6.03 1.80 20.58
N LEU A 342 6.55 1.54 19.37
CA LEU A 342 6.37 2.46 18.24
C LEU A 342 4.90 2.58 17.81
N ILE A 343 4.14 1.49 17.83
CA ILE A 343 2.70 1.52 17.53
C ILE A 343 1.95 2.38 18.55
N ILE A 344 2.15 2.12 19.85
CA ILE A 344 1.47 2.85 20.92
C ILE A 344 1.85 4.34 20.88
N PHE A 345 3.14 4.66 20.73
CA PHE A 345 3.61 6.03 20.63
C PHE A 345 2.99 6.77 19.44
N SER A 346 3.00 6.14 18.26
CA SER A 346 2.44 6.74 17.05
C SER A 346 0.93 6.89 17.13
N TYR A 347 0.23 5.92 17.72
CA TYR A 347 -1.22 6.00 17.94
C TYR A 347 -1.58 7.08 18.96
N ALA A 348 -0.83 7.21 20.06
CA ALA A 348 -1.00 8.30 21.02
C ALA A 348 -0.81 9.67 20.35
N TYR A 349 0.24 9.81 19.51
CA TYR A 349 0.47 11.02 18.73
C TYR A 349 -0.72 11.36 17.79
N LEU A 350 -1.25 10.35 17.09
CA LEU A 350 -2.43 10.52 16.23
C LEU A 350 -3.68 10.96 17.01
N ASN A 351 -3.88 10.44 18.22
CA ASN A 351 -5.00 10.85 19.08
C ASN A 351 -4.81 12.29 19.60
N CYS A 352 -3.59 12.68 19.95
CA CYS A 352 -3.28 14.05 20.36
C CYS A 352 -3.50 15.06 19.22
N LEU A 353 -3.14 14.72 17.98
CA LEU A 353 -3.40 15.56 16.82
C LEU A 353 -4.88 15.59 16.44
N GLY A 354 -5.56 14.44 16.52
CA GLY A 354 -6.88 14.22 15.95
C GLY A 354 -6.80 13.52 14.59
N LEU A 355 -7.42 12.34 14.50
CA LEU A 355 -7.43 11.50 13.30
C LEU A 355 -8.02 12.19 12.06
N HIS A 356 -8.91 13.15 12.26
CA HIS A 356 -9.55 13.89 11.18
C HIS A 356 -8.62 14.90 10.51
N LEU A 357 -7.46 15.23 11.10
CA LEU A 357 -6.48 16.17 10.53
C LEU A 357 -5.39 15.47 9.69
N ILE A 358 -5.44 14.15 9.55
CA ILE A 358 -4.52 13.42 8.68
C ILE A 358 -4.71 13.92 7.24
N SER A 359 -3.63 14.23 6.52
CA SER A 359 -3.73 14.64 5.11
C SER A 359 -2.68 13.95 4.25
N ARG A 360 -3.14 13.12 3.32
CA ARG A 360 -2.30 12.51 2.26
C ARG A 360 -1.81 13.56 1.27
N ARG A 361 -2.65 14.54 0.91
CA ARG A 361 -2.40 15.57 -0.12
C ARG A 361 -1.05 16.26 0.09
N PHE A 362 -0.73 16.60 1.33
CA PHE A 362 0.53 17.26 1.71
C PHE A 362 1.46 16.37 2.54
N ALA A 363 1.15 15.08 2.68
CA ALA A 363 1.89 14.13 3.51
C ALA A 363 2.27 14.71 4.89
N ASN A 364 1.27 15.21 5.62
CA ASN A 364 1.48 15.93 6.87
C ASN A 364 1.95 15.00 8.01
N PRO A 365 2.38 15.54 9.17
CA PRO A 365 2.83 14.72 10.30
C PRO A 365 1.86 13.63 10.76
N GLY A 366 0.54 13.91 10.73
CA GLY A 366 -0.48 12.90 11.01
C GLY A 366 -0.44 11.75 10.00
N TYR A 367 -0.29 12.05 8.71
CA TYR A 367 -0.14 11.03 7.67
C TYR A 367 1.14 10.20 7.83
N ILE A 368 2.26 10.81 8.22
CA ILE A 368 3.51 10.10 8.49
C ILE A 368 3.31 9.06 9.60
N ALA A 369 2.70 9.46 10.73
CA ALA A 369 2.41 8.57 11.85
C ALA A 369 1.39 7.47 11.50
N PHE A 370 0.35 7.81 10.72
CA PHE A 370 -0.64 6.86 10.22
C PHE A 370 0.01 5.74 9.39
N ILE A 371 0.85 6.10 8.42
CA ILE A 371 1.55 5.13 7.56
C ILE A 371 2.55 4.29 8.37
N LEU A 372 3.21 4.90 9.39
CA LEU A 372 4.08 4.17 10.30
C LEU A 372 3.31 3.09 11.07
N VAL A 373 2.14 3.41 11.64
CA VAL A 373 1.28 2.45 12.34
C VAL A 373 0.85 1.33 11.41
N VAL A 374 0.25 1.64 10.24
CA VAL A 374 -0.23 0.63 9.28
C VAL A 374 0.90 -0.31 8.86
N SER A 375 2.09 0.24 8.60
CA SER A 375 3.23 -0.55 8.14
C SER A 375 3.80 -1.46 9.23
N ILE A 376 3.98 -0.95 10.46
CA ILE A 376 4.52 -1.74 11.58
C ILE A 376 3.51 -2.79 12.06
N VAL A 377 2.22 -2.46 12.13
CA VAL A 377 1.19 -3.45 12.47
C VAL A 377 1.16 -4.56 11.42
N GLY A 378 1.22 -4.22 10.13
CA GLY A 378 1.25 -5.21 9.07
C GLY A 378 2.49 -6.12 9.14
N THR A 379 3.69 -5.59 9.41
CA THR A 379 4.89 -6.43 9.56
C THR A 379 4.80 -7.33 10.78
N CYS A 380 4.35 -6.81 11.92
CA CYS A 380 4.19 -7.59 13.16
C CYS A 380 3.16 -8.70 12.98
N TYR A 381 2.03 -8.38 12.34
CA TYR A 381 0.98 -9.34 12.06
C TYR A 381 1.46 -10.43 11.11
N SER A 382 2.14 -10.07 10.02
CA SER A 382 2.75 -11.05 9.11
C SER A 382 3.76 -11.96 9.84
N SER A 383 4.62 -11.37 10.67
CA SER A 383 5.57 -12.11 11.51
C SER A 383 4.88 -13.11 12.44
N LEU A 384 3.79 -12.68 13.08
CA LEU A 384 2.98 -13.51 13.98
C LEU A 384 2.33 -14.68 13.22
N ILE A 385 1.70 -14.39 12.08
CA ILE A 385 1.04 -15.41 11.25
C ILE A 385 2.05 -16.46 10.76
N ARG A 386 3.24 -16.03 10.31
CA ARG A 386 4.34 -16.93 9.93
C ARG A 386 4.79 -17.81 11.09
N TYR A 387 4.93 -17.23 12.28
CA TYR A 387 5.29 -17.97 13.48
C TYR A 387 4.22 -19.03 13.86
N ILE A 388 2.94 -18.65 13.82
CA ILE A 388 1.81 -19.55 14.11
C ILE A 388 1.76 -20.69 13.08
N CYS A 389 1.79 -20.36 11.79
CA CYS A 389 1.62 -21.35 10.70
C CYS A 389 2.86 -22.22 10.47
N GLY A 390 4.04 -21.73 10.79
CA GLY A 390 5.29 -22.44 10.57
C GLY A 390 5.48 -22.84 9.10
N ARG A 391 5.94 -24.08 8.86
CA ARG A 391 6.13 -24.62 7.49
C ARG A 391 4.83 -24.78 6.70
N ALA A 392 3.66 -24.76 7.34
CA ALA A 392 2.40 -24.76 6.59
C ALA A 392 2.28 -23.56 5.65
N ASN A 393 2.99 -22.46 5.91
CA ASN A 393 3.03 -21.29 5.04
C ASN A 393 4.00 -21.42 3.85
N ALA A 394 4.72 -22.55 3.72
CA ALA A 394 5.77 -22.73 2.71
C ALA A 394 5.33 -23.56 1.49
N SER A 395 4.17 -24.22 1.52
CA SER A 395 3.74 -25.10 0.43
C SER A 395 2.22 -25.28 0.37
N PRO A 396 1.60 -25.28 -0.83
CA PRO A 396 2.16 -24.95 -2.15
C PRO A 396 2.20 -23.42 -2.39
N PRO A 397 3.21 -22.90 -3.12
CA PRO A 397 3.38 -21.46 -3.33
C PRO A 397 2.16 -20.83 -4.00
N SER A 398 1.72 -19.67 -3.51
CA SER A 398 0.66 -18.88 -4.11
C SER A 398 1.20 -18.12 -5.33
N ILE A 399 0.55 -18.33 -6.49
CA ILE A 399 0.91 -17.63 -7.73
C ILE A 399 0.52 -16.16 -7.63
N LEU A 400 -0.62 -15.88 -6.99
CA LEU A 400 -1.03 -14.53 -6.65
C LEU A 400 0.09 -13.80 -5.90
N MET A 401 0.56 -14.37 -4.79
CA MET A 401 1.60 -13.76 -3.95
C MET A 401 2.93 -13.59 -4.68
N LEU A 402 3.31 -14.56 -5.53
CA LEU A 402 4.50 -14.45 -6.38
C LEU A 402 4.38 -13.27 -7.36
N CYS A 403 3.25 -13.16 -8.06
CA CYS A 403 3.03 -12.10 -9.05
C CYS A 403 2.98 -10.71 -8.40
N THR A 404 2.27 -10.57 -7.29
CA THR A 404 2.09 -9.29 -6.60
C THR A 404 3.34 -8.86 -5.82
N SER A 405 4.15 -9.80 -5.32
CA SER A 405 5.37 -9.44 -4.57
C SER A 405 6.61 -9.26 -5.46
N SER A 406 6.88 -10.19 -6.38
CA SER A 406 8.08 -10.16 -7.23
C SER A 406 7.90 -9.26 -8.45
N PHE A 407 6.69 -9.23 -9.03
CA PHE A 407 6.37 -8.45 -10.22
C PHE A 407 5.32 -7.35 -9.94
N GLY A 408 5.27 -6.87 -8.70
CA GLY A 408 4.24 -5.93 -8.24
C GLY A 408 4.08 -4.67 -9.09
N MET A 409 5.18 -4.11 -9.60
CA MET A 409 5.10 -2.94 -10.50
C MET A 409 4.41 -3.26 -11.83
N VAL A 410 4.70 -4.43 -12.42
CA VAL A 410 4.06 -4.88 -13.66
C VAL A 410 2.57 -5.12 -13.40
N TYR A 411 2.25 -5.78 -12.28
CA TYR A 411 0.86 -5.99 -11.85
C TYR A 411 0.11 -4.67 -11.66
N PHE A 412 0.73 -3.67 -11.02
CA PHE A 412 0.14 -2.35 -10.81
C PHE A 412 -0.15 -1.63 -12.13
N LEU A 413 0.82 -1.61 -13.06
CA LEU A 413 0.63 -0.97 -14.37
C LEU A 413 -0.47 -1.66 -15.19
N LEU A 414 -0.45 -2.99 -15.22
CA LEU A 414 -1.46 -3.77 -15.91
C LEU A 414 -2.85 -3.51 -15.31
N SER A 415 -2.96 -3.45 -13.99
CA SER A 415 -4.20 -3.12 -13.27
C SER A 415 -4.74 -1.75 -13.67
N ASN A 416 -3.88 -0.72 -13.77
CA ASN A 416 -4.29 0.62 -14.22
C ASN A 416 -4.80 0.59 -15.67
N VAL A 417 -4.09 -0.09 -16.57
CA VAL A 417 -4.50 -0.21 -17.99
C VAL A 417 -5.81 -0.98 -18.11
N ALA A 418 -5.93 -2.11 -17.42
CA ALA A 418 -7.14 -2.93 -17.42
C ALA A 418 -8.34 -2.17 -16.84
N THR A 419 -8.15 -1.36 -15.80
CA THR A 419 -9.19 -0.47 -15.26
C THR A 419 -9.68 0.51 -16.33
N GLY A 420 -8.75 1.15 -17.05
CA GLY A 420 -9.08 2.03 -18.16
C GLY A 420 -9.87 1.32 -19.27
N ILE A 421 -9.46 0.09 -19.64
CA ILE A 421 -10.19 -0.72 -20.63
C ILE A 421 -11.61 -1.05 -20.14
N VAL A 422 -11.77 -1.48 -18.88
CA VAL A 422 -13.09 -1.78 -18.32
C VAL A 422 -13.99 -0.55 -18.34
N ASN A 423 -13.48 0.63 -17.95
CA ASN A 423 -14.25 1.88 -17.95
C ASN A 423 -14.63 2.37 -19.36
N LEU A 424 -13.89 1.95 -20.40
CA LEU A 424 -14.24 2.19 -21.80
C LEU A 424 -15.30 1.22 -22.31
N LEU A 425 -15.26 -0.05 -21.90
CA LEU A 425 -16.15 -1.11 -22.37
C LEU A 425 -17.46 -1.22 -21.60
N VAL A 426 -17.46 -0.90 -20.31
CA VAL A 426 -18.58 -1.07 -19.39
C VAL A 426 -19.00 0.30 -18.86
N ASP A 427 -20.30 0.59 -18.93
CA ASP A 427 -20.82 1.76 -18.22
C ASP A 427 -21.00 1.48 -16.73
N THR A 428 -19.94 1.74 -15.96
CA THR A 428 -19.91 1.50 -14.51
C THR A 428 -20.97 2.29 -13.75
N LEU A 429 -21.32 3.49 -14.21
CA LEU A 429 -22.39 4.30 -13.63
C LEU A 429 -23.78 3.77 -13.96
N GLY A 430 -23.94 3.00 -15.05
CA GLY A 430 -25.19 2.34 -15.41
C GLY A 430 -25.67 1.32 -14.39
N PHE A 431 -24.82 0.91 -13.45
CA PHE A 431 -25.21 0.05 -12.32
C PHE A 431 -25.96 0.79 -11.20
N LEU A 432 -25.96 2.12 -11.19
CA LEU A 432 -26.70 2.93 -10.21
C LEU A 432 -28.19 2.98 -10.57
N PRO A 433 -29.09 2.69 -9.62
CA PRO A 433 -30.50 2.99 -9.80
C PRO A 433 -30.75 4.50 -9.98
N PRO A 434 -31.75 4.91 -10.78
CA PRO A 434 -32.10 6.32 -10.93
C PRO A 434 -32.54 6.89 -9.58
N GLY A 435 -31.92 8.00 -9.17
CA GLY A 435 -32.19 8.66 -7.88
C GLY A 435 -31.54 8.00 -6.66
N ALA A 436 -30.60 7.06 -6.84
CA ALA A 436 -29.89 6.43 -5.73
C ALA A 436 -29.08 7.46 -4.93
N THR A 437 -29.28 7.48 -3.62
CA THR A 437 -28.50 8.28 -2.67
C THR A 437 -27.50 7.40 -1.94
N VAL A 438 -26.33 7.96 -1.62
CA VAL A 438 -25.32 7.27 -0.80
C VAL A 438 -25.83 7.16 0.62
N ASP A 439 -25.74 5.97 1.21
CA ASP A 439 -25.92 5.83 2.66
C ASP A 439 -24.79 6.58 3.39
N PRO A 440 -25.10 7.62 4.18
CA PRO A 440 -24.07 8.46 4.81
C PRO A 440 -23.27 7.72 5.90
N ASN A 441 -23.77 6.62 6.44
CA ASN A 441 -23.06 5.87 7.48
C ASN A 441 -22.12 4.84 6.86
N THR A 442 -22.55 4.16 5.80
CA THR A 442 -21.79 3.06 5.20
C THR A 442 -20.97 3.51 3.98
N GLY A 443 -21.37 4.62 3.35
CA GLY A 443 -20.82 5.09 2.08
C GLY A 443 -21.26 4.21 0.90
N VAL A 444 -22.27 3.36 1.03
CA VAL A 444 -22.68 2.40 0.00
C VAL A 444 -23.88 2.94 -0.77
N TYR A 445 -23.89 2.79 -2.09
CA TYR A 445 -25.08 3.03 -2.89
C TYR A 445 -26.01 1.81 -2.82
N PRO A 446 -27.33 1.99 -2.74
CA PRO A 446 -28.27 0.88 -2.84
C PRO A 446 -28.19 0.32 -4.27
N VAL A 447 -27.74 -0.93 -4.41
CA VAL A 447 -27.62 -1.62 -5.70
C VAL A 447 -28.45 -2.91 -5.65
N GLY A 448 -29.21 -3.19 -6.71
CA GLY A 448 -29.98 -4.42 -6.82
C GLY A 448 -29.10 -5.68 -6.83
N SER A 449 -29.62 -6.80 -6.32
CA SER A 449 -28.87 -8.06 -6.14
C SER A 449 -28.20 -8.57 -7.43
N TYR A 450 -28.89 -8.49 -8.57
CA TYR A 450 -28.34 -8.89 -9.87
C TYR A 450 -27.14 -8.01 -10.28
N SER A 451 -27.29 -6.68 -10.17
CA SER A 451 -26.21 -5.71 -10.48
C SER A 451 -25.00 -5.92 -9.56
N THR A 452 -25.24 -6.21 -8.28
CA THR A 452 -24.20 -6.57 -7.32
C THR A 452 -23.42 -7.80 -7.78
N VAL A 453 -24.09 -8.89 -8.16
CA VAL A 453 -23.40 -10.12 -8.64
C VAL A 453 -22.55 -9.84 -9.89
N VAL A 454 -23.08 -9.09 -10.85
CA VAL A 454 -22.34 -8.72 -12.07
C VAL A 454 -21.07 -7.93 -11.73
N GLN A 455 -21.15 -6.95 -10.82
CA GLN A 455 -19.99 -6.16 -10.39
C GLN A 455 -18.94 -7.02 -9.68
N LEU A 456 -19.36 -7.97 -8.82
CA LEU A 456 -18.44 -8.90 -8.14
C LEU A 456 -17.73 -9.84 -9.14
N LEU A 457 -18.46 -10.36 -10.13
CA LEU A 457 -17.89 -11.18 -11.19
C LEU A 457 -16.90 -10.40 -12.06
N LEU A 458 -17.23 -9.14 -12.38
CA LEU A 458 -16.34 -8.25 -13.13
C LEU A 458 -15.01 -8.04 -12.37
N LEU A 459 -15.06 -7.75 -11.07
CA LEU A 459 -13.88 -7.60 -10.22
C LEU A 459 -13.03 -8.88 -10.14
N MET A 460 -13.70 -10.04 -10.03
CA MET A 460 -13.01 -11.32 -9.97
C MET A 460 -12.31 -11.63 -11.29
N MET A 461 -13.01 -11.48 -12.42
CA MET A 461 -12.45 -11.67 -13.76
C MET A 461 -11.27 -10.72 -14.02
N TYR A 462 -11.43 -9.44 -13.67
CA TYR A 462 -10.38 -8.43 -13.78
C TYR A 462 -9.12 -8.81 -13.00
N THR A 463 -9.27 -9.21 -11.74
CA THR A 463 -8.13 -9.54 -10.87
C THR A 463 -7.43 -10.81 -11.34
N VAL A 464 -8.20 -11.85 -11.67
CA VAL A 464 -7.66 -13.13 -12.19
C VAL A 464 -6.94 -12.93 -13.52
N LEU A 465 -7.50 -12.12 -14.43
CA LEU A 465 -6.86 -11.78 -15.69
C LEU A 465 -5.52 -11.08 -15.46
N CYS A 466 -5.47 -10.07 -14.58
CA CYS A 466 -4.24 -9.35 -14.28
C CYS A 466 -3.15 -10.27 -13.72
N VAL A 467 -3.49 -11.14 -12.77
CA VAL A 467 -2.55 -12.12 -12.21
C VAL A 467 -2.05 -13.11 -13.27
N THR A 468 -2.97 -13.63 -14.09
CA THR A 468 -2.64 -14.61 -15.14
C THR A 468 -1.69 -14.01 -16.17
N VAL A 469 -1.97 -12.79 -16.63
CA VAL A 469 -1.14 -12.07 -17.59
C VAL A 469 0.26 -11.82 -17.02
N VAL A 470 0.36 -11.31 -15.78
CA VAL A 470 1.67 -11.09 -15.12
C VAL A 470 2.46 -12.40 -15.02
N PHE A 471 1.80 -13.49 -14.65
CA PHE A 471 2.45 -14.79 -14.57
C PHE A 471 2.96 -15.27 -15.94
N VAL A 472 2.13 -15.22 -16.98
CA VAL A 472 2.49 -15.71 -18.33
C VAL A 472 3.61 -14.88 -18.96
N PHE A 473 3.61 -13.56 -18.80
CA PHE A 473 4.67 -12.71 -19.35
C PHE A 473 6.00 -12.90 -18.63
N ASN A 474 6.00 -13.05 -17.30
CA ASN A 474 7.24 -13.11 -16.52
C ASN A 474 7.80 -14.52 -16.31
N THR A 475 6.99 -15.58 -16.48
CA THR A 475 7.51 -16.96 -16.52
C THR A 475 8.45 -17.21 -17.70
N LYS A 476 8.29 -16.47 -18.81
CA LYS A 476 9.27 -16.48 -19.91
C LYS A 476 10.62 -15.87 -19.49
N SER A 477 10.60 -14.84 -18.64
CA SER A 477 11.81 -14.22 -18.07
C SER A 477 12.50 -15.08 -17.00
N LEU A 478 11.77 -15.98 -16.32
CA LEU A 478 12.34 -16.94 -15.37
C LEU A 478 12.97 -18.16 -16.07
N ARG A 479 12.78 -18.32 -17.39
CA ARG A 479 13.34 -19.40 -18.22
C ARG A 479 14.52 -18.97 -19.09
N SER A 480 14.89 -17.68 -19.09
CA SER A 480 16.15 -17.26 -19.73
C SER A 480 17.31 -17.51 -18.77
N PRO A 481 18.35 -18.26 -19.18
CA PRO A 481 19.46 -18.69 -18.32
C PRO A 481 20.26 -17.52 -17.74
#